data_AF-A0A7Y4TT62-F1
#
_entry.id   AF-A0A7Y4TT62-F1
#
_cell.length_a   1.000
_cell.length_b   1.000
_cell.length_c   1.000
_cell.angle_alpha   90.00
_cell.angle_beta   90.00
_cell.angle_gamma   90.00
#
_symmetry.space_group_name_H-M   'P 1'
#
loop_
_entity.id
_entity.type
_entity.pdbx_description
1 polymer ?
#
loop_
_entity_poly.entity_id
_entity_poly.type
_entity_poly.pdbx_seq_one_letter_code
_entity_poly.pdbx_strand_id
1 'polypeptide(L)'
;MMNKKAKRIVYKDGFGNIIPDEDLILREKLNKELQQKFSRRVEYTGNVRSGSVIYIDSDTRIEFYHEMGGGNCLVYIDIPTEAQWVAFTKTPLARRKEILEFVAATVQAQQASNCYFEIKENSITYYYK
;
A
#
# COMPACT_ATOMS: atom_id res chain seq x y z
N MET A 1 -4.23 -17.29 34.14
CA MET A 1 -4.50 -18.34 33.13
C MET A 1 -3.25 -18.54 32.29
N MET A 2 -2.55 -19.67 32.45
CA MET A 2 -1.34 -19.99 31.68
C MET A 2 -1.72 -20.54 30.31
N ASN A 3 -1.20 -19.91 29.26
CA ASN A 3 -1.43 -20.28 27.87
C ASN A 3 -0.70 -21.61 27.58
N LYS A 4 -1.44 -22.73 27.51
CA LYS A 4 -0.89 -24.04 27.07
C LYS A 4 -0.55 -23.94 25.59
N LYS A 5 0.70 -23.60 25.25
CA LYS A 5 1.23 -23.89 23.91
C LYS A 5 1.31 -25.42 23.78
N ALA A 6 0.43 -25.99 22.97
CA ALA A 6 0.45 -27.42 22.65
C ALA A 6 1.84 -27.80 22.12
N LYS A 7 2.45 -28.83 22.70
CA LYS A 7 3.76 -29.33 22.31
C LYS A 7 3.62 -29.90 20.89
N ARG A 8 4.36 -29.33 19.94
CA ARG A 8 4.25 -29.69 18.53
C ARG A 8 4.78 -31.10 18.29
N ILE A 9 4.02 -31.90 17.55
CA ILE A 9 4.42 -33.25 17.14
C ILE A 9 5.45 -33.11 16.00
N VAL A 10 6.61 -33.76 16.15
CA VAL A 10 7.68 -33.80 15.14
C VAL A 10 7.73 -35.22 14.60
N TYR A 11 7.48 -35.37 13.30
CA TYR A 11 7.48 -36.66 12.63
C TYR A 11 8.88 -36.99 12.09
N LYS A 12 9.26 -38.26 12.17
CA LYS A 12 10.53 -38.77 11.64
C LYS A 12 10.25 -39.85 10.59
N ASP A 13 11.10 -39.95 9.58
CA ASP A 13 11.04 -41.00 8.57
C ASP A 13 11.51 -42.35 9.12
N GLY A 14 11.47 -43.40 8.29
CA GLY A 14 11.94 -44.75 8.64
C GLY A 14 13.44 -44.86 8.92
N PHE A 15 14.22 -43.81 8.65
CA PHE A 15 15.66 -43.71 8.89
C PHE A 15 15.99 -42.77 10.07
N GLY A 16 14.97 -42.22 10.74
CA GLY A 16 15.11 -41.31 11.88
C GLY A 16 15.35 -39.85 11.52
N ASN A 17 15.32 -39.47 10.24
CA ASN A 17 15.42 -38.09 9.80
C ASN A 17 14.10 -37.35 10.07
N ILE A 18 14.19 -36.06 10.39
CA ILE A 18 13.00 -35.23 10.61
C ILE A 18 12.30 -35.01 9.26
N ILE A 19 11.01 -35.34 9.18
CA ILE A 19 10.19 -35.04 8.01
C ILE A 19 9.92 -33.53 8.01
N PRO A 20 10.24 -32.80 6.91
CA PRO A 20 9.92 -31.38 6.80
C PRO A 20 8.42 -31.16 6.99
N ASP A 21 8.05 -30.21 7.84
CA ASP A 21 6.66 -29.82 8.03
C ASP A 21 6.29 -28.87 6.88
N GLU A 22 6.06 -29.41 5.68
CA GLU A 22 5.78 -28.63 4.45
C GLU A 22 4.59 -27.67 4.65
N ASP A 23 3.62 -28.06 5.48
CA ASP A 23 2.50 -27.24 5.94
C ASP A 23 2.94 -25.94 6.63
N LEU A 24 4.06 -25.94 7.37
CA LEU A 24 4.61 -24.71 7.95
C LEU A 24 5.12 -23.76 6.90
N ILE A 25 5.91 -24.29 5.98
CA ILE A 25 6.57 -23.48 4.95
C ILE A 25 5.47 -22.83 4.11
N LEU A 26 4.41 -23.59 3.81
CA LEU A 26 3.23 -23.09 3.11
C LEU A 26 2.48 -22.02 3.93
N ARG A 27 2.25 -22.26 5.23
CA ARG A 27 1.57 -21.30 6.12
C ARG A 27 2.36 -20.02 6.33
N GLU A 28 3.67 -20.11 6.52
CA GLU A 28 4.55 -18.94 6.66
C GLU A 28 4.56 -18.11 5.38
N LYS A 29 4.64 -18.78 4.21
CA LYS A 29 4.54 -18.11 2.91
C LYS A 29 3.19 -17.41 2.73
N LEU A 30 2.09 -18.11 3.01
CA LEU A 30 0.74 -17.53 2.91
C LEU A 30 0.57 -16.36 3.87
N ASN A 31 0.99 -16.49 5.12
CA ASN A 31 0.90 -15.42 6.11
C ASN A 31 1.71 -14.20 5.68
N LYS A 32 2.90 -14.39 5.10
CA LYS A 32 3.72 -13.31 4.56
C LYS A 32 3.04 -12.61 3.37
N GLU A 33 2.46 -13.36 2.44
CA GLU A 33 1.72 -12.81 1.29
C GLU A 33 0.47 -12.04 1.74
N LEU A 34 -0.28 -12.58 2.71
CA LEU A 34 -1.44 -11.92 3.29
C LEU A 34 -1.04 -10.66 4.04
N GLN A 35 0.00 -10.71 4.86
CA GLN A 35 0.50 -9.54 5.59
C GLN A 35 0.97 -8.44 4.63
N GLN A 36 1.65 -8.79 3.54
CA GLN A 36 2.01 -7.83 2.49
C GLN A 36 0.76 -7.20 1.85
N LYS A 37 -0.23 -8.01 1.44
CA LYS A 37 -1.47 -7.49 0.83
C LYS A 37 -2.28 -6.59 1.77
N PHE A 38 -2.37 -6.92 3.06
CA PHE A 38 -3.12 -6.14 4.05
C PHE A 38 -2.32 -5.01 4.70
N SER A 39 -1.01 -4.89 4.44
CA SER A 39 -0.19 -3.80 4.98
C SER A 39 -0.32 -2.49 4.20
N ARG A 40 -0.86 -2.55 2.96
CA ARG A 40 -0.98 -1.38 2.10
C ARG A 40 -1.98 -0.39 2.67
N ARG A 41 -1.55 0.86 2.81
CA ARG A 41 -2.38 1.94 3.33
C ARG A 41 -1.92 3.30 2.83
N VAL A 42 -2.79 4.28 3.02
CA VAL A 42 -2.50 5.70 2.83
C VAL A 42 -2.60 6.39 4.19
N GLU A 43 -1.57 7.18 4.52
CA GLU A 43 -1.55 8.07 5.67
C GLU A 43 -1.52 9.53 5.19
N TYR A 44 -1.91 10.46 6.07
CA TYR A 44 -2.01 11.88 5.76
C TYR A 44 -1.28 12.71 6.79
N THR A 45 -0.59 13.76 6.34
CA THR A 45 0.01 14.79 7.20
C THR A 45 -0.33 16.18 6.66
N GLY A 46 -0.17 17.21 7.48
CA GLY A 46 -0.45 18.60 7.10
C GLY A 46 -1.79 19.10 7.62
N ASN A 47 -2.42 19.98 6.85
CA ASN A 47 -3.70 20.60 7.19
C ASN A 47 -4.71 20.45 6.04
N VAL A 48 -5.90 21.04 6.20
CA VAL A 48 -6.99 20.93 5.23
C VAL A 48 -6.64 21.53 3.86
N ARG A 49 -5.72 22.49 3.79
CA ARG A 49 -5.36 23.18 2.54
C ARG A 49 -4.15 22.58 1.85
N SER A 50 -3.19 22.03 2.59
CA SER A 50 -1.96 21.48 2.03
C SER A 50 -1.32 20.48 2.98
N GLY A 51 -0.62 19.51 2.41
CA GLY A 51 0.01 18.46 3.21
C GLY A 51 0.61 17.36 2.35
N SER A 52 0.71 16.17 2.92
CA SER A 52 1.22 15.01 2.22
C SER A 52 0.28 13.82 2.30
N VAL A 53 0.15 13.12 1.17
CA VAL A 53 -0.47 11.80 1.05
C VAL A 53 0.66 10.78 0.99
N ILE A 54 0.72 9.89 1.98
CA ILE A 54 1.82 8.95 2.15
C ILE A 54 1.33 7.54 1.84
N TYR A 55 1.80 6.99 0.73
CA TYR A 55 1.61 5.58 0.39
C TYR A 55 2.59 4.72 1.18
N ILE A 56 2.08 3.65 1.82
CA ILE A 56 2.89 2.68 2.55
C ILE A 56 2.55 1.27 2.07
N ASP A 57 3.55 0.50 1.66
CA ASP A 57 3.45 -0.93 1.31
C ASP A 57 4.72 -1.66 1.74
N SER A 58 4.62 -2.47 2.79
CA SER A 58 5.78 -3.14 3.42
C SER A 58 6.88 -2.11 3.77
N ASP A 59 8.06 -2.18 3.13
CA ASP A 59 9.18 -1.24 3.34
C ASP A 59 9.12 -0.01 2.42
N THR A 60 8.16 0.04 1.49
CA THR A 60 7.99 1.17 0.56
C THR A 60 7.19 2.26 1.26
N ARG A 61 7.77 3.46 1.33
CA ARG A 61 7.10 4.69 1.76
C ARG A 61 7.29 5.77 0.70
N ILE A 62 6.20 6.22 0.09
CA ILE A 62 6.22 7.26 -0.94
C ILE A 62 5.34 8.41 -0.47
N GLU A 63 5.90 9.61 -0.50
CA GLU A 63 5.21 10.82 -0.07
C GLU A 63 4.90 11.70 -1.27
N PHE A 64 3.62 12.05 -1.42
CA PHE A 64 3.11 12.93 -2.46
C PHE A 64 2.56 14.20 -1.82
N TYR A 65 2.96 15.37 -2.33
CA TYR A 65 2.39 16.62 -1.87
C TYR A 65 0.95 16.75 -2.35
N HIS A 66 0.07 17.32 -1.53
CA HIS A 66 -1.28 17.67 -1.95
C HIS A 66 -1.60 19.11 -1.58
N GLU A 67 -2.50 19.70 -2.36
CA GLU A 67 -3.05 21.02 -2.11
C GLU A 67 -4.53 21.07 -2.50
N MET A 68 -5.29 21.86 -1.74
CA MET A 68 -6.69 22.13 -2.02
C MET A 68 -6.82 22.86 -3.36
N GLY A 69 -7.73 22.38 -4.20
CA GLY A 69 -8.04 23.01 -5.46
C GLY A 69 -8.96 24.23 -5.32
N GLY A 70 -9.24 24.85 -6.46
CA GLY A 70 -10.27 25.89 -6.58
C GLY A 70 -11.37 25.49 -7.56
N GLY A 71 -12.50 26.20 -7.51
CA GLY A 71 -13.64 25.97 -8.39
C GLY A 71 -14.24 24.58 -8.17
N ASN A 72 -14.29 23.77 -9.24
CA ASN A 72 -14.83 22.40 -9.16
C ASN A 72 -13.80 21.36 -8.64
N CYS A 73 -12.56 21.77 -8.39
CA CYS A 73 -11.51 20.90 -7.88
C CYS A 73 -11.46 20.96 -6.36
N LEU A 74 -11.64 19.83 -5.68
CA LEU A 74 -11.51 19.74 -4.23
C LEU A 74 -10.03 19.75 -3.81
N VAL A 75 -9.24 18.85 -4.38
CA VAL A 75 -7.83 18.64 -4.03
C VAL A 75 -7.10 18.06 -5.23
N TYR A 76 -5.82 18.38 -5.36
CA TYR A 76 -4.93 17.71 -6.28
C TYR A 76 -3.69 17.21 -5.52
N ILE A 77 -3.13 16.11 -6.01
CA ILE A 77 -1.95 15.45 -5.47
C ILE A 77 -0.89 15.49 -6.56
N ASP A 78 0.27 16.05 -6.26
CA ASP A 78 1.40 16.07 -7.17
C ASP A 78 2.08 14.71 -7.19
N ILE A 79 2.28 14.17 -8.39
CA ILE A 79 2.90 12.86 -8.60
C ILE A 79 4.09 12.96 -9.56
N PRO A 80 5.15 12.16 -9.37
CA PRO A 80 6.24 12.11 -10.32
C PRO A 80 5.77 11.63 -11.69
N THR A 81 6.30 12.29 -12.74
CA THR A 81 6.20 11.81 -14.11
C THR A 81 6.85 10.43 -14.26
N GLU A 82 6.58 9.72 -15.35
CA GLU A 82 7.20 8.40 -15.60
C GLU A 82 8.73 8.47 -15.61
N ALA A 83 9.28 9.54 -16.19
CA ALA A 83 10.73 9.79 -16.24
C ALA A 83 11.34 10.01 -14.85
N GLN A 84 10.60 10.60 -13.91
CA GLN A 84 11.07 10.88 -12.55
C GLN A 84 10.76 9.75 -11.57
N TRP A 85 9.88 8.81 -11.93
CA TRP A 85 9.27 7.85 -11.03
C TRP A 85 10.29 7.03 -10.23
N VAL A 86 11.19 6.34 -10.93
CA VAL A 86 12.16 5.43 -10.29
C VAL A 86 13.14 6.22 -9.41
N ALA A 87 13.55 7.41 -9.86
CA ALA A 87 14.48 8.25 -9.12
C ALA A 87 13.87 8.75 -7.81
N PHE A 88 12.60 9.17 -7.83
CA PHE A 88 11.88 9.73 -6.70
C PHE A 88 11.37 8.65 -5.73
N THR A 89 10.68 7.64 -6.24
CA THR A 89 9.96 6.65 -5.42
C THR A 89 10.80 5.44 -5.02
N LYS A 90 11.93 5.21 -5.71
CA LYS A 90 12.71 3.96 -5.65
C LYS A 90 11.91 2.70 -5.98
N THR A 91 10.75 2.84 -6.64
CA THR A 91 9.94 1.71 -7.11
C THR A 91 10.02 1.54 -8.62
N PRO A 92 9.86 0.31 -9.16
CA PRO A 92 9.86 0.08 -10.61
C PRO A 92 8.72 0.83 -11.31
N LEU A 93 8.97 1.33 -12.53
CA LEU A 93 7.94 2.02 -13.33
C LEU A 93 6.70 1.15 -13.59
N ALA A 94 6.87 -0.18 -13.70
CA ALA A 94 5.77 -1.12 -13.86
C ALA A 94 4.74 -1.08 -12.69
N ARG A 95 5.16 -0.63 -11.50
CA ARG A 95 4.27 -0.46 -10.34
C ARG A 95 3.61 0.92 -10.28
N ARG A 96 4.02 1.88 -11.12
CA ARG A 96 3.50 3.25 -11.08
C ARG A 96 1.99 3.29 -11.16
N LYS A 97 1.43 2.63 -12.16
CA LYS A 97 -0.02 2.62 -12.40
C LYS A 97 -0.79 2.06 -11.20
N GLU A 98 -0.41 0.90 -10.68
CA GLU A 98 -1.14 0.28 -9.56
C GLU A 98 -1.05 1.10 -8.27
N ILE A 99 0.12 1.69 -7.99
CA ILE A 99 0.31 2.53 -6.80
C ILE A 99 -0.59 3.77 -6.88
N LEU A 100 -0.57 4.45 -8.03
CA LEU A 100 -1.36 5.66 -8.24
C LEU A 100 -2.86 5.36 -8.19
N GLU A 101 -3.33 4.26 -8.78
CA GLU A 101 -4.72 3.82 -8.70
C GLU A 101 -5.14 3.50 -7.25
N PHE A 102 -4.28 2.81 -6.50
CA PHE A 102 -4.53 2.51 -5.09
C PHE A 102 -4.62 3.77 -4.24
N VAL A 103 -3.66 4.69 -4.41
CA VAL A 103 -3.68 5.99 -3.72
C VAL A 103 -4.94 6.75 -4.10
N ALA A 104 -5.24 6.82 -5.40
CA ALA A 104 -6.36 7.60 -5.89
C ALA A 104 -7.69 7.15 -5.28
N ALA A 105 -7.96 5.84 -5.36
CA ALA A 105 -9.17 5.22 -4.83
C ALA A 105 -9.26 5.31 -3.30
N THR A 106 -8.14 5.15 -2.59
CA THR A 106 -8.11 5.24 -1.12
C THR A 106 -8.44 6.65 -0.64
N VAL A 107 -7.82 7.66 -1.24
CA VAL A 107 -8.10 9.07 -0.92
C VAL A 107 -9.54 9.44 -1.29
N GLN A 108 -10.06 8.96 -2.43
CA GLN A 108 -11.47 9.14 -2.78
C GLN A 108 -12.38 8.57 -1.69
N ALA A 109 -12.15 7.32 -1.27
CA ALA A 109 -13.00 6.66 -0.29
C ALA A 109 -12.95 7.34 1.09
N GLN A 110 -11.80 7.88 1.50
CA GLN A 110 -11.59 8.39 2.85
C GLN A 110 -11.80 9.90 3.01
N GLN A 111 -11.37 10.70 2.03
CA GLN A 111 -11.30 12.16 2.14
C GLN A 111 -12.14 12.88 1.06
N ALA A 112 -12.52 12.22 -0.03
CA ALA A 112 -13.16 12.84 -1.19
C ALA A 112 -14.31 12.00 -1.78
N SER A 113 -15.18 11.45 -0.93
CA SER A 113 -16.22 10.47 -1.33
C SER A 113 -17.27 11.01 -2.31
N ASN A 114 -17.51 12.32 -2.29
CA ASN A 114 -18.38 13.04 -3.22
C ASN A 114 -17.68 13.47 -4.52
N CYS A 115 -16.42 13.09 -4.72
CA CYS A 115 -15.66 13.44 -5.92
C CYS A 115 -15.51 12.24 -6.87
N TYR A 116 -15.18 12.51 -8.13
CA TYR A 116 -14.47 11.58 -9.00
C TYR A 116 -13.01 12.03 -9.13
N PHE A 117 -12.12 11.15 -9.59
CA PHE A 117 -10.70 11.49 -9.77
C PHE A 117 -10.22 11.24 -11.18
N GLU A 118 -9.23 12.02 -11.60
CA GLU A 118 -8.48 11.85 -12.84
C GLU A 118 -6.99 11.73 -12.50
N ILE A 119 -6.31 10.72 -13.06
CA ILE A 119 -4.86 10.57 -12.96
C ILE A 119 -4.25 11.10 -14.27
N LYS A 120 -3.51 12.20 -14.18
CA LYS A 120 -2.76 12.83 -15.27
C LYS A 120 -1.29 12.43 -15.18
N GLU A 121 -0.44 12.99 -16.04
CA GLU A 121 0.98 12.68 -16.06
C GLU A 121 1.68 13.05 -14.74
N ASN A 122 1.35 14.21 -14.18
CA ASN A 122 2.00 14.79 -13.01
C ASN A 122 1.06 15.07 -11.83
N SER A 123 -0.24 14.73 -11.94
CA SER A 123 -1.18 14.93 -10.84
C SER A 123 -2.28 13.89 -10.76
N ILE A 124 -2.83 13.69 -9.55
CA ILE A 124 -4.14 13.09 -9.32
C ILE A 124 -5.08 14.22 -8.89
N THR A 125 -6.14 14.47 -9.64
CA THR A 125 -7.06 15.58 -9.35
C THR A 125 -8.45 15.06 -9.00
N TYR A 126 -9.06 15.62 -7.96
CA TYR A 126 -10.39 15.25 -7.47
C TYR A 126 -11.38 16.37 -7.73
N TYR A 127 -12.46 16.03 -8.44
CA TYR A 127 -13.51 16.98 -8.84
C TYR A 127 -14.84 16.60 -8.21
N TYR A 128 -15.63 17.59 -7.79
CA TYR A 128 -17.00 17.33 -7.34
C TYR A 128 -17.85 16.74 -8.48
N LYS A 129 -18.73 15.80 -8.12
CA LYS A 129 -19.70 15.16 -9.02
C LYS A 129 -20.82 16.11 -9.43
#